data_AF-A0A6P0U765-F1
#
_entry.id   AF-A0A6P0U765-F1
#
_cell.length_a   1.000
_cell.length_b   1.000
_cell.length_c   1.000
_cell.angle_alpha   90.00
_cell.angle_beta   90.00
_cell.angle_gamma   90.00
#
_symmetry.space_group_name_H-M   'P 1'
#
loop_
_entity.id
_entity.type
_entity.pdbx_description
1 polymer ?
#
loop_
_entity_poly.entity_id
_entity_poly.type
_entity_poly.pdbx_seq_one_letter_code
_entity_poly.pdbx_strand_id
1 'polypeptide(L)'
;AAIARQFPKGAIALSLLHSAGLLEWCDPFHYRQLDGGHAATALRSLSTAQTQHHQATQRYWTTRQCRWQALLEAFGFRREAAGFRCGHCDNCLRSGG
;
A
#
# COMPACT_ATOMS: atom_id res chain seq x y z
N ALA A 1 1.82 15.95 26.88
CA ALA A 1 1.03 14.76 27.26
C ALA A 1 1.96 13.64 27.74
N ALA A 2 1.74 13.08 28.93
CA ALA A 2 2.64 12.10 29.56
C ALA A 2 2.67 10.73 28.86
N ILE A 3 1.55 10.30 28.26
CA ILE A 3 1.41 8.98 27.60
C ILE A 3 2.23 8.90 26.31
N ALA A 4 2.26 9.96 25.49
CA ALA A 4 3.06 10.00 24.26
C ALA A 4 4.57 9.90 24.52
N ARG A 5 5.04 10.37 25.70
CA ARG A 5 6.43 10.19 26.14
C ARG A 5 6.73 8.75 26.59
N GLN A 6 5.74 8.07 27.17
CA GLN A 6 5.86 6.69 27.63
C GLN A 6 5.79 5.69 26.46
N PHE A 7 5.00 5.99 25.43
CA PHE A 7 4.82 5.15 24.24
C PHE A 7 5.14 5.94 22.97
N PRO A 8 6.43 6.13 22.63
CA PRO A 8 6.83 6.95 21.48
C PRO A 8 6.34 6.39 20.14
N LYS A 9 6.07 5.08 20.06
CA LYS A 9 5.49 4.40 18.89
C LYS A 9 3.99 4.17 19.00
N GLY A 10 3.33 4.74 20.02
CA GLY A 10 1.91 4.51 20.30
C GLY A 10 1.03 4.81 19.09
N ALA A 11 1.20 5.98 18.47
CA ALA A 11 0.45 6.36 17.28
C ALA A 11 0.64 5.35 16.11
N ILE A 12 1.88 4.90 15.88
CA ILE A 12 2.19 3.92 14.83
C ILE A 12 1.53 2.57 15.15
N ALA A 13 1.60 2.12 16.39
CA ALA A 13 0.96 0.88 16.82
C ALA A 13 -0.56 0.92 16.62
N LEU A 14 -1.20 2.04 16.98
CA LEU A 14 -2.63 2.23 16.76
C LEU A 14 -2.99 2.22 15.27
N SER A 15 -2.19 2.88 14.42
CA SER A 15 -2.39 2.84 12.96
C SER A 15 -2.23 1.43 12.38
N LEU A 16 -1.28 0.63 12.86
CA LEU A 16 -1.11 -0.76 12.42
C LEU A 16 -2.28 -1.65 12.84
N LEU A 17 -2.77 -1.50 14.07
CA LEU A 17 -3.94 -2.23 14.56
C LEU A 17 -5.19 -1.85 13.76
N HIS A 18 -5.35 -0.56 13.43
CA HIS A 18 -6.44 -0.09 12.59
C HIS A 18 -6.38 -0.69 11.19
N SER A 19 -5.23 -0.62 10.51
CA SER A 19 -5.02 -1.23 9.20
C SER A 19 -5.21 -2.74 9.19
N ALA A 20 -4.98 -3.41 10.33
CA ALA A 20 -5.21 -4.85 10.50
C ALA A 20 -6.66 -5.21 10.87
N GLY A 21 -7.56 -4.23 11.02
CA GLY A 21 -8.95 -4.47 11.45
C GLY A 21 -9.08 -4.93 12.90
N LEU A 22 -8.10 -4.62 13.76
CA LEU A 22 -8.08 -4.96 15.19
C LEU A 22 -8.43 -3.76 16.07
N LEU A 23 -8.60 -2.58 15.47
CA LEU A 23 -8.90 -1.33 16.14
C LEU A 23 -9.83 -0.49 15.27
N GLU A 24 -10.82 0.12 15.90
CA GLU A 24 -11.70 1.09 15.28
C GLU A 24 -11.58 2.44 15.99
N TRP A 25 -11.47 3.51 15.21
CA TRP A 25 -11.53 4.88 15.72
C TRP A 25 -12.99 5.27 15.92
N CYS A 26 -13.35 5.60 17.15
CA CYS A 26 -14.67 6.16 17.45
C CYS A 26 -14.70 7.66 17.11
N ASP A 27 -13.57 8.34 17.34
CA ASP A 27 -13.30 9.73 17.03
C ASP A 27 -11.77 9.97 17.00
N PRO A 28 -11.27 11.20 16.75
CA PRO A 28 -9.83 11.47 16.65
C PRO A 28 -8.99 11.18 17.92
N PHE A 29 -9.62 11.04 19.09
CA PHE A 29 -8.96 10.85 20.38
C PHE A 29 -9.33 9.55 21.08
N HIS A 30 -10.40 8.87 20.65
CA HIS A 30 -10.87 7.63 21.24
C HIS A 30 -10.94 6.48 20.23
N TYR A 31 -10.55 5.29 20.69
CA TYR A 31 -10.59 4.06 19.91
C TYR A 31 -11.15 2.91 20.74
N ARG A 32 -11.63 1.88 20.05
CA ARG A 32 -11.95 0.57 20.65
C ARG A 32 -11.14 -0.53 20.00
N GLN A 33 -10.69 -1.48 20.81
CA GLN A 33 -10.06 -2.70 20.32
C GLN A 33 -11.14 -3.71 19.94
N LEU A 34 -10.95 -4.38 18.81
CA LEU A 34 -11.83 -5.45 18.33
C LEU A 34 -11.27 -6.81 18.78
N ASP A 35 -12.13 -7.83 18.88
CA ASP A 35 -11.77 -9.14 19.45
C ASP A 35 -10.52 -9.75 18.79
N GLY A 36 -9.53 -10.06 19.63
CA GLY A 36 -8.17 -10.41 19.21
C GLY A 36 -7.96 -11.87 18.81
N GLY A 37 -9.02 -12.68 18.69
CA GLY A 37 -8.91 -14.12 18.41
C GLY A 37 -8.11 -14.44 17.13
N HIS A 38 -8.04 -13.49 16.19
CA HIS A 38 -7.28 -13.60 14.94
C HIS A 38 -6.16 -12.56 14.80
N ALA A 39 -5.73 -11.88 15.89
CA ALA A 39 -4.80 -10.75 15.81
C ALA A 39 -3.47 -11.10 15.11
N ALA A 40 -2.88 -12.24 15.47
CA ALA A 40 -1.63 -12.69 14.86
C ALA A 40 -1.78 -12.95 13.35
N THR A 41 -2.92 -13.52 12.92
CA THR A 41 -3.20 -13.78 11.50
C THR A 41 -3.43 -12.47 10.74
N ALA A 42 -4.20 -11.54 11.30
CA ALA A 42 -4.46 -10.25 10.69
C ALA A 42 -3.17 -9.44 10.48
N LEU A 43 -2.29 -9.38 11.48
CA LEU A 43 -1.00 -8.70 11.37
C LEU A 43 -0.06 -9.36 10.35
N ARG A 44 -0.06 -10.70 10.25
CA ARG A 44 0.69 -11.40 9.20
C ARG A 44 0.16 -11.08 7.81
N SER A 45 -1.16 -11.08 7.61
CA SER A 45 -1.78 -10.71 6.34
C SER A 45 -1.45 -9.28 5.93
N LEU A 46 -1.49 -8.33 6.86
CA LEU A 46 -1.09 -6.94 6.62
C LEU A 46 0.38 -6.84 6.18
N SER A 47 1.28 -7.55 6.86
CA SER A 47 2.70 -7.58 6.51
C SER A 47 2.95 -8.16 5.12
N THR A 48 2.27 -9.26 4.77
CA THR A 48 2.33 -9.87 3.43
C THR A 48 1.82 -8.90 2.36
N ALA A 49 0.67 -8.26 2.59
CA ALA A 49 0.12 -7.26 1.67
C ALA A 49 1.10 -6.08 1.48
N GLN A 50 1.69 -5.57 2.58
CA GLN A 50 2.69 -4.51 2.51
C GLN A 50 3.92 -4.91 1.69
N THR A 51 4.37 -6.15 1.82
CA THR A 51 5.49 -6.69 1.04
C THR A 51 5.14 -6.73 -0.46
N GLN A 52 3.93 -7.19 -0.79
CA GLN A 52 3.43 -7.24 -2.17
C GLN A 52 3.30 -5.83 -2.78
N HIS A 53 2.80 -4.85 -2.02
CA HIS A 53 2.71 -3.46 -2.46
C HIS A 53 4.08 -2.84 -2.73
N HIS A 54 5.07 -3.09 -1.86
CA HIS A 54 6.44 -2.67 -2.11
C HIS A 54 7.00 -3.30 -3.39
N GLN A 55 6.81 -4.60 -3.61
CA GLN A 55 7.25 -5.26 -4.84
C GLN A 55 6.56 -4.72 -6.09
N ALA A 56 5.26 -4.41 -6.03
CA ALA A 56 4.53 -3.76 -7.13
C ALA A 56 5.10 -2.36 -7.45
N THR A 57 5.38 -1.58 -6.40
CA THR A 57 5.97 -0.25 -6.52
C THR A 57 7.38 -0.30 -7.12
N GLN A 58 8.22 -1.22 -6.66
CA GLN A 58 9.56 -1.43 -7.21
C GLN A 58 9.51 -1.80 -8.70
N ARG A 59 8.60 -2.69 -9.09
CA ARG A 59 8.38 -3.03 -10.51
C ARG A 59 7.94 -1.82 -11.32
N TYR A 60 7.03 -1.00 -10.78
CA TYR A 60 6.61 0.24 -11.43
C TYR A 60 7.76 1.24 -11.62
N TRP A 61 8.63 1.41 -10.61
CA TRP A 61 9.76 2.35 -10.71
C TRP A 61 10.81 1.89 -11.72
N THR A 62 11.09 0.59 -11.77
CA THR A 62 12.18 0.00 -12.56
C THR A 62 11.79 -0.45 -13.96
N THR A 63 10.49 -0.50 -14.29
CA THR A 63 10.04 -0.93 -15.62
C THR A 63 10.53 0.00 -16.73
N ARG A 64 10.79 -0.59 -17.90
CA ARG A 64 11.06 0.11 -19.17
C ARG A 64 9.81 0.21 -20.05
N GLN A 65 8.68 -0.36 -19.64
CA GLN A 65 7.43 -0.26 -20.38
C GLN A 65 6.80 1.13 -20.24
N CYS A 66 5.82 1.45 -21.08
CA CYS A 66 5.01 2.65 -20.91
C CYS A 66 4.44 2.74 -19.48
N ARG A 67 4.60 3.87 -18.78
CA ARG A 67 4.11 4.04 -17.39
C ARG A 67 2.63 3.70 -17.26
N TRP A 68 1.83 4.13 -18.22
CA TRP A 68 0.39 3.87 -18.25
C TRP A 68 0.04 2.41 -18.52
N GLN A 69 0.82 1.69 -19.32
CA GLN A 69 0.66 0.24 -19.47
C GLN A 69 0.84 -0.46 -18.12
N ALA A 70 1.89 -0.12 -17.37
CA ALA A 70 2.14 -0.70 -16.05
C ALA A 70 1.00 -0.42 -15.05
N LEU A 71 0.45 0.80 -15.08
CA LEU A 71 -0.69 1.16 -14.23
C LEU A 71 -1.92 0.35 -14.62
N LEU A 72 -2.28 0.29 -15.91
CA LEU A 72 -3.42 -0.50 -16.38
C LEU A 72 -3.30 -1.97 -15.96
N GLU A 73 -2.13 -2.60 -16.11
CA GLU A 73 -1.86 -3.96 -15.65
C GLU A 73 -2.05 -4.12 -14.13
N ALA A 74 -1.51 -3.19 -13.34
CA ALA A 74 -1.59 -3.21 -11.88
C ALA A 74 -3.03 -3.07 -11.35
N PHE A 75 -3.89 -2.33 -12.07
CA PHE A 75 -5.30 -2.15 -11.74
C PHE A 75 -6.23 -3.19 -12.39
N GLY A 76 -5.70 -4.19 -13.10
CA GLY A 76 -6.47 -5.31 -13.64
C GLY A 76 -6.92 -5.18 -15.10
N PHE A 77 -6.60 -4.09 -15.78
CA PHE A 77 -6.92 -3.82 -17.18
C PHE A 77 -5.92 -4.46 -18.15
N ARG A 78 -5.69 -5.77 -18.00
CA ARG A 78 -4.61 -6.48 -18.71
C ARG A 78 -4.78 -6.50 -20.24
N ARG A 79 -6.03 -6.50 -20.73
CA ARG A 79 -6.31 -6.52 -22.18
C ARG A 79 -6.02 -5.16 -22.80
N GLU A 80 -6.48 -4.11 -22.14
CA GLU A 80 -6.31 -2.71 -22.53
C GLU A 80 -4.84 -2.29 -22.43
N ALA A 81 -4.10 -2.87 -21.48
CA ALA A 81 -2.68 -2.62 -21.33
C ALA A 81 -1.81 -3.28 -22.41
N ALA A 82 -2.27 -4.38 -23.03
CA ALA A 82 -1.45 -5.16 -23.95
C ALA A 82 -1.00 -4.31 -25.15
N GLY A 83 0.31 -4.01 -25.21
CA GLY A 83 0.89 -3.16 -26.25
C GLY A 83 0.58 -1.66 -26.11
N PHE A 84 -0.06 -1.23 -25.02
CA PHE A 84 -0.45 0.17 -24.84
C PHE A 84 0.77 1.09 -24.71
N ARG A 85 0.82 2.14 -25.54
CA ARG A 85 1.83 3.20 -25.45
C ARG A 85 1.12 4.56 -25.46
N CYS A 86 1.30 5.32 -24.39
CA CYS A 86 0.70 6.65 -24.27
C CYS A 86 1.42 7.70 -25.14
N GLY A 87 2.69 7.46 -25.50
CA GLY A 87 3.50 8.41 -26.29
C GLY A 87 4.06 9.60 -25.51
N HIS A 88 3.60 9.86 -24.28
CA HIS A 88 3.94 11.09 -23.53
C HIS A 88 4.51 10.86 -22.12
N CYS A 89 4.74 9.62 -21.68
CA CYS A 89 5.44 9.33 -20.42
C CYS A 89 6.96 9.30 -20.62
N ASP A 90 7.72 9.45 -19.54
CA ASP A 90 9.19 9.42 -19.53
C ASP A 90 9.78 8.20 -20.26
N ASN A 91 9.25 7.00 -20.03
CA ASN A 91 9.70 5.80 -20.75
C ASN A 91 9.36 5.85 -22.25
N CYS A 92 8.21 6.41 -22.65
CA CYS A 92 7.86 6.56 -24.06
C CYS A 92 8.74 7.60 -24.77
N LEU A 93 9.02 8.72 -24.10
CA LEU A 93 9.85 9.80 -24.62
C LEU A 93 11.32 9.37 -24.78
N ARG A 94 11.84 8.53 -23.86
CA ARG A 94 13.19 7.97 -23.98
C ARG A 94 13.35 6.96 -25.12
N SER A 95 12.28 6.26 -25.52
CA SER A 95 12.30 5.31 -26.63
C SER A 95 12.05 5.94 -27.99
N GLY A 96 11.86 7.26 -28.07
CA GLY A 96 11.61 8.00 -29.30
C GLY A 96 12.87 8.56 -29.98
N GLY A 97 14.04 7.98 -29.69
CA GLY A 97 15.32 8.30 -30.33
C GLY A 97 15.88 7.10 -31.09
#